data_AF-G0UP12-F1
#
_entry.id   AF-G0UP12-F1
#
_cell.length_a   1.000
_cell.length_b   1.000
_cell.length_c   1.000
_cell.angle_alpha   90.00
_cell.angle_beta   90.00
_cell.angle_gamma   90.00
#
_symmetry.space_group_name_H-M   'P 1'
#
loop_
_entity.id
_entity.type
_entity.pdbx_description
1 polymer ?
#
loop_
_entity_poly.entity_id
_entity_poly.type
_entity_poly.pdbx_seq_one_letter_code
_entity_poly.pdbx_strand_id
1 'polypeptide(L)'
;MTSTPTSKYHVPELTQDDVPGGACCVDETTFATQFPSYLESYIRSIWPAVEMVLKQHQLTGKLDLMEGSMTVATTRRTWDPYSIVKARDFIRLLARNVPLAQAQKIFQTEITCDIIPISLKGKSTRRFVKRRDRLVGPQGSDTKGTGNTHGLLRSCAGENSCGYGSCKRLSTGPQDC
;
A
#
# COMPACT_ATOMS: atom_id res chain seq x y z
N MET A 1 14.45 -17.70 16.60
CA MET A 1 14.42 -16.63 17.62
C MET A 1 13.12 -15.85 17.44
N THR A 2 12.01 -16.38 17.95
CA THR A 2 10.70 -15.73 17.85
C THR A 2 10.53 -14.79 19.04
N SER A 3 10.62 -13.48 18.79
CA SER A 3 10.33 -12.45 19.79
C SER A 3 8.84 -12.47 20.10
N THR A 4 8.45 -12.96 21.27
CA THR A 4 7.07 -12.98 21.75
C THR A 4 6.55 -11.54 21.89
N PRO A 5 5.47 -11.14 21.20
CA PRO A 5 4.89 -9.81 21.38
C PRO A 5 4.04 -9.75 22.66
N THR A 6 4.41 -8.81 23.53
CA THR A 6 3.79 -8.51 24.82
C THR A 6 2.47 -7.75 24.67
N SER A 7 1.46 -8.31 24.01
CA SER A 7 0.11 -7.74 24.00
C SER A 7 -0.96 -8.78 24.34
N LYS A 8 -1.91 -8.39 25.20
CA LYS A 8 -3.05 -9.22 25.63
C LYS A 8 -3.95 -9.68 24.47
N TYR A 9 -3.85 -9.00 23.34
CA TYR A 9 -4.54 -9.31 22.09
C TYR A 9 -3.48 -9.47 21.00
N HIS A 10 -3.10 -10.72 20.73
CA HIS A 10 -2.29 -11.10 19.58
C HIS A 10 -3.19 -11.97 18.71
N VAL A 11 -3.52 -11.49 17.51
CA VAL A 11 -4.29 -12.27 16.54
C VAL A 11 -3.27 -13.05 15.73
N PRO A 12 -3.24 -14.39 15.82
CA PRO A 12 -2.35 -15.20 14.99
C PRO A 12 -2.72 -15.05 13.51
N GLU A 13 -1.75 -15.29 12.63
CA GLU A 13 -2.01 -15.30 11.19
C GLU A 13 -3.03 -16.39 10.88
N LEU A 14 -4.10 -16.02 10.18
CA LEU A 14 -5.10 -16.98 9.73
C LEU A 14 -4.41 -17.98 8.80
N THR A 15 -4.61 -19.26 9.04
CA THR A 15 -4.15 -20.33 8.15
C THR A 15 -5.31 -20.87 7.33
N GLN A 16 -5.00 -21.55 6.23
CA GLN A 16 -6.03 -22.15 5.36
C GLN A 16 -6.86 -23.22 6.10
N ASP A 17 -6.28 -23.85 7.13
CA ASP A 17 -6.92 -24.88 7.95
C ASP A 17 -7.96 -24.30 8.93
N ASP A 18 -7.89 -23.00 9.23
CA ASP A 18 -8.81 -22.30 10.14
C ASP A 18 -10.17 -21.99 9.48
N VAL A 19 -10.30 -22.21 8.16
CA VAL A 19 -11.52 -21.93 7.39
C VAL A 19 -12.23 -23.23 6.98
N PRO A 20 -13.13 -23.78 7.83
CA PRO A 20 -13.90 -24.97 7.47
C PRO A 20 -14.82 -24.64 6.28
N GLY A 21 -14.49 -25.18 5.10
CA GLY A 21 -15.24 -24.95 3.85
C GLY A 21 -14.43 -24.28 2.74
N GLY A 22 -13.20 -23.83 3.00
CA GLY A 22 -12.24 -23.37 1.98
C GLY A 22 -12.58 -22.07 1.24
N ALA A 23 -13.74 -21.47 1.52
CA ALA A 23 -14.22 -20.24 0.90
C ALA A 23 -14.81 -19.32 1.97
N CYS A 24 -14.17 -18.18 2.23
CA CYS A 24 -14.71 -17.17 3.14
C CYS A 24 -15.69 -16.23 2.41
N CYS A 25 -15.42 -15.93 1.14
CA CYS A 25 -16.19 -14.97 0.37
C CYS A 25 -17.32 -15.68 -0.41
N VAL A 26 -18.56 -15.53 0.06
CA VAL A 26 -19.78 -15.95 -0.67
C VAL A 26 -20.10 -14.96 -1.78
N ASP A 27 -19.89 -13.67 -1.52
CA ASP A 27 -20.13 -12.57 -2.45
C ASP A 27 -18.83 -12.02 -3.05
N GLU A 28 -18.91 -11.67 -4.34
CA GLU A 28 -17.81 -11.08 -5.09
C GLU A 28 -17.65 -9.60 -4.69
N THR A 29 -16.46 -9.26 -4.21
CA THR A 29 -16.08 -7.90 -3.83
C THR A 29 -15.08 -7.38 -4.84
N THR A 30 -15.40 -6.26 -5.49
CA THR A 30 -14.60 -5.66 -6.56
C THR A 30 -14.18 -4.25 -6.21
N PHE A 31 -12.91 -3.92 -6.44
CA PHE A 31 -12.35 -2.58 -6.29
C PHE A 31 -11.67 -2.15 -7.57
N ALA A 32 -11.95 -0.92 -8.02
CA ALA A 32 -11.30 -0.32 -9.18
C ALA A 32 -10.52 0.93 -8.78
N THR A 33 -9.37 1.16 -9.41
CA THR A 33 -8.58 2.39 -9.28
C THR A 33 -8.15 2.89 -10.65
N GLN A 34 -8.46 4.15 -10.93
CA GLN A 34 -8.03 4.84 -12.14
C GLN A 34 -6.58 5.32 -12.01
N PHE A 35 -5.81 5.23 -13.08
CA PHE A 35 -4.43 5.71 -13.16
C PHE A 35 -4.25 6.72 -14.29
N PRO A 36 -3.28 7.64 -14.18
CA PRO A 36 -3.05 8.64 -15.21
C PRO A 36 -2.42 8.03 -16.47
N SER A 37 -2.74 8.60 -17.64
CA SER A 37 -2.34 8.10 -18.96
C SER A 37 -0.83 7.90 -19.14
N TYR A 38 0.01 8.73 -18.49
CA TYR A 38 1.47 8.59 -18.59
C TYR A 38 2.01 7.28 -17.98
N LEU A 39 1.24 6.61 -17.10
CA LEU A 39 1.62 5.32 -16.51
C LEU A 39 1.20 4.11 -17.34
N GLU A 40 0.38 4.28 -18.38
CA GLU A 40 -0.21 3.18 -19.13
C GLU A 40 0.86 2.26 -19.73
N SER A 41 1.90 2.84 -20.33
CA SER A 41 3.02 2.09 -20.92
C SER A 41 3.77 1.25 -19.89
N TYR A 42 3.92 1.76 -18.67
CA TYR A 42 4.57 1.04 -17.58
C TYR A 42 3.65 -0.03 -17.00
N ILE A 43 2.39 0.29 -16.70
CA ILE A 43 1.42 -0.67 -16.16
C ILE A 43 1.23 -1.85 -17.11
N ARG A 44 1.17 -1.60 -18.42
CA ARG A 44 1.07 -2.64 -19.44
C ARG A 44 2.24 -3.63 -19.40
N SER A 45 3.46 -3.18 -19.12
CA SER A 45 4.63 -4.07 -19.08
C SER A 45 4.72 -4.90 -17.80
N ILE A 46 4.29 -4.33 -16.67
CA ILE A 46 4.34 -5.01 -15.36
C ILE A 46 3.09 -5.87 -15.07
N TRP A 47 2.00 -5.67 -15.81
CA TRP A 47 0.72 -6.35 -15.60
C TRP A 47 0.81 -7.88 -15.44
N PRO A 48 1.56 -8.64 -16.28
CA PRO A 48 1.67 -10.09 -16.07
C PRO A 48 2.27 -10.46 -14.71
N ALA A 49 3.23 -9.67 -14.22
CA ALA A 49 3.81 -9.88 -12.89
C ALA A 49 2.81 -9.53 -11.77
N VAL A 50 1.99 -8.50 -11.98
CA VAL A 50 0.90 -8.13 -11.06
C VAL A 50 -0.13 -9.25 -10.95
N GLU A 51 -0.56 -9.84 -12.06
CA GLU A 51 -1.48 -10.98 -12.05
C GLU A 51 -0.92 -12.19 -11.31
N MET A 52 0.38 -12.47 -11.45
CA MET A 52 1.02 -13.57 -10.71
C MET A 52 0.95 -13.36 -9.21
N VAL A 53 1.22 -12.13 -8.72
CA VAL A 53 1.13 -11.80 -7.30
C VAL A 53 -0.33 -11.92 -6.81
N LEU A 54 -1.30 -11.42 -7.58
CA LEU A 54 -2.72 -11.52 -7.20
C LEU A 54 -3.21 -12.97 -7.17
N LYS A 55 -2.76 -13.81 -8.09
CA LYS A 55 -3.09 -15.25 -8.14
C LYS A 55 -2.56 -16.00 -6.92
N GLN A 56 -1.41 -15.62 -6.36
CA GLN A 56 -0.88 -16.22 -5.12
C GLN A 56 -1.83 -16.03 -3.93
N HIS A 57 -2.62 -14.95 -3.94
CA HIS A 57 -3.63 -14.64 -2.93
C HIS A 57 -5.07 -15.01 -3.37
N GLN A 58 -5.22 -15.80 -4.43
CA GLN A 58 -6.52 -16.24 -4.98
C GLN A 58 -7.44 -15.06 -5.38
N LEU A 59 -6.83 -13.97 -5.86
CA LEU A 59 -7.53 -12.78 -6.37
C LEU A 59 -7.42 -12.70 -7.89
N THR A 60 -8.42 -12.08 -8.52
CA THR A 60 -8.43 -11.81 -9.96
C THR A 60 -8.16 -10.33 -10.22
N GLY A 61 -7.18 -10.03 -11.07
CA GLY A 61 -6.94 -8.68 -11.57
C GLY A 61 -7.44 -8.53 -13.01
N LYS A 62 -8.00 -7.37 -13.35
CA LYS A 62 -8.32 -6.95 -14.72
C LYS A 62 -7.72 -5.57 -14.99
N LEU A 63 -7.23 -5.37 -16.21
CA LEU A 63 -6.66 -4.11 -16.68
C LEU A 63 -7.49 -3.61 -17.86
N ASP A 64 -8.04 -2.41 -17.71
CA ASP A 64 -8.83 -1.74 -18.73
C ASP A 64 -8.05 -0.53 -19.27
N LEU A 65 -7.41 -0.69 -20.43
CA LEU A 65 -6.59 0.35 -21.05
C LEU A 65 -7.43 1.51 -21.61
N MET A 66 -8.67 1.26 -22.02
CA MET A 66 -9.55 2.31 -22.57
C MET A 66 -10.00 3.30 -21.50
N GLU A 67 -10.38 2.81 -20.31
CA GLU A 67 -10.75 3.66 -19.17
C GLU A 67 -9.50 4.13 -18.40
N GLY A 68 -8.38 3.41 -18.52
CA GLY A 68 -7.19 3.63 -17.69
C GLY A 68 -7.45 3.20 -16.25
N SER A 69 -8.13 2.08 -16.05
CA SER A 69 -8.50 1.55 -14.74
C SER A 69 -7.89 0.16 -14.49
N MET A 70 -7.51 -0.07 -13.24
CA MET A 70 -7.11 -1.38 -12.73
C MET A 70 -8.17 -1.87 -11.76
N THR A 71 -8.65 -3.09 -11.96
CA THR A 71 -9.71 -3.69 -11.17
C THR A 71 -9.19 -4.96 -10.48
N VAL A 72 -9.49 -5.12 -9.19
CA VAL A 72 -9.24 -6.34 -8.42
C VAL A 72 -10.56 -6.88 -7.90
N ALA A 73 -10.74 -8.19 -8.00
CA ALA A 73 -11.93 -8.89 -7.54
C ALA A 73 -11.54 -10.13 -6.72
N THR A 74 -12.30 -10.40 -5.66
CA THR A 74 -12.22 -11.67 -4.93
C THR A 74 -12.75 -12.81 -5.77
N THR A 75 -12.30 -14.02 -5.46
CA THR A 75 -12.87 -15.24 -6.04
C THR A 75 -13.55 -16.04 -4.94
N ARG A 76 -14.42 -16.99 -5.32
CA ARG A 76 -15.02 -17.94 -4.37
C ARG A 76 -14.01 -18.86 -3.69
N ARG A 77 -12.73 -18.79 -4.05
CA ARG A 77 -11.62 -19.57 -3.48
C ARG A 77 -10.76 -18.74 -2.51
N THR A 78 -11.06 -17.45 -2.35
CA THR A 78 -10.34 -16.59 -1.41
C THR A 78 -10.68 -17.02 0.01
N TRP A 79 -9.65 -17.43 0.75
CA TRP A 79 -9.77 -17.92 2.12
C TRP A 79 -9.65 -16.79 3.14
N ASP A 80 -8.81 -15.78 2.88
CA ASP A 80 -8.61 -14.61 3.75
C ASP A 80 -9.41 -13.39 3.23
N PRO A 81 -10.40 -12.88 3.98
CA PRO A 81 -11.14 -11.68 3.61
C PRO A 81 -10.28 -10.40 3.64
N TYR A 82 -9.15 -10.39 4.35
CA TYR A 82 -8.28 -9.21 4.42
C TYR A 82 -7.39 -9.05 3.17
N SER A 83 -7.20 -10.12 2.40
CA SER A 83 -6.42 -10.12 1.15
C SER A 83 -6.91 -9.09 0.13
N ILE A 84 -8.23 -8.88 0.02
CA ILE A 84 -8.81 -7.90 -0.92
C ILE A 84 -8.52 -6.45 -0.49
N VAL A 85 -8.45 -6.19 0.82
CA VAL A 85 -8.11 -4.86 1.35
C VAL A 85 -6.65 -4.53 1.03
N LYS A 86 -5.74 -5.50 1.23
CA LYS A 86 -4.34 -5.38 0.83
C LYS A 86 -4.19 -5.19 -0.69
N ALA A 87 -4.97 -5.92 -1.50
CA ALA A 87 -4.94 -5.78 -2.95
C ALA A 87 -5.47 -4.42 -3.44
N ARG A 88 -6.48 -3.84 -2.78
CA ARG A 88 -6.96 -2.48 -3.02
C ARG A 88 -5.84 -1.45 -2.81
N ASP A 89 -5.11 -1.57 -1.71
CA ASP A 89 -4.04 -0.63 -1.42
C ASP A 89 -2.83 -0.86 -2.34
N PHE A 90 -2.57 -2.11 -2.76
CA PHE A 90 -1.58 -2.46 -3.79
C PHE A 90 -1.85 -1.77 -5.14
N ILE A 91 -3.08 -1.86 -5.69
CA ILE A 91 -3.39 -1.18 -6.97
C ILE A 91 -3.33 0.34 -6.86
N ARG A 92 -3.67 0.91 -5.70
CA ARG A 92 -3.54 2.35 -5.44
C ARG A 92 -2.11 2.85 -5.51
N LEU A 93 -1.15 2.02 -5.17
CA LEU A 93 0.27 2.40 -5.18
C LEU A 93 0.87 2.29 -6.57
N LEU A 94 0.45 1.29 -7.35
CA LEU A 94 0.78 1.20 -8.77
C LEU A 94 0.27 2.44 -9.52
N ALA A 95 -0.94 2.93 -9.20
CA ALA A 95 -1.49 4.16 -9.76
C ALA A 95 -0.68 5.43 -9.39
N ARG A 96 0.24 5.35 -8.42
CA ARG A 96 1.14 6.44 -8.00
C ARG A 96 2.60 6.23 -8.45
N ASN A 97 2.83 5.34 -9.42
CA ASN A 97 4.15 5.02 -9.95
C ASN A 97 5.13 4.42 -8.94
N VAL A 98 4.63 3.67 -7.97
CA VAL A 98 5.50 2.93 -7.05
C VAL A 98 6.04 1.69 -7.77
N PRO A 99 7.34 1.38 -7.65
CA PRO A 99 7.90 0.17 -8.24
C PRO A 99 7.27 -1.10 -7.66
N LEU A 100 7.08 -2.11 -8.52
CA LEU A 100 6.41 -3.36 -8.16
C LEU A 100 7.04 -4.05 -6.94
N ALA A 101 8.38 -4.07 -6.86
CA ALA A 101 9.12 -4.69 -5.76
C ALA A 101 8.83 -4.06 -4.38
N GLN A 102 8.46 -2.78 -4.35
CA GLN A 102 8.05 -2.10 -3.12
C GLN A 102 6.56 -2.37 -2.83
N ALA A 103 5.71 -2.33 -3.85
CA ALA A 103 4.29 -2.56 -3.70
C ALA A 103 3.98 -4.01 -3.24
N GLN A 104 4.76 -5.01 -3.65
CA GLN A 104 4.59 -6.40 -3.20
C GLN A 104 4.74 -6.58 -1.68
N LYS A 105 5.44 -5.67 -0.99
CA LYS A 105 5.70 -5.78 0.45
C LYS A 105 4.44 -5.64 1.31
N ILE A 106 3.35 -5.11 0.75
CA ILE A 106 2.06 -4.88 1.44
C ILE A 106 1.37 -6.18 1.82
N PHE A 107 1.65 -7.25 1.08
CA PHE A 107 1.09 -8.55 1.40
C PHE A 107 1.64 -9.09 2.73
N GLN A 108 2.78 -8.58 3.21
CA GLN A 108 3.38 -8.92 4.50
C GLN A 108 2.59 -8.28 5.66
N THR A 109 2.34 -9.04 6.72
CA THR A 109 1.48 -8.67 7.87
C THR A 109 1.91 -7.40 8.59
N GLU A 110 3.21 -7.10 8.59
CA GLU A 110 3.75 -5.97 9.36
C GLU A 110 3.64 -4.62 8.64
N ILE A 111 3.35 -4.59 7.33
CA ILE A 111 3.48 -3.39 6.50
C ILE A 111 2.09 -2.89 6.11
N THR A 112 1.80 -1.63 6.46
CA THR A 112 0.60 -0.93 6.03
C THR A 112 0.94 0.22 5.09
N CYS A 113 -0.03 0.62 4.29
CA CYS A 113 0.11 1.69 3.30
C CYS A 113 -0.92 2.77 3.53
N ASP A 114 -0.44 4.00 3.67
CA ASP A 114 -1.30 5.17 3.76
C ASP A 114 -0.88 6.21 2.72
N ILE A 115 -1.89 6.74 2.02
CA ILE A 115 -1.75 7.87 1.11
C ILE A 115 -2.22 9.10 1.85
N ILE A 116 -1.29 10.00 2.16
CA ILE A 116 -1.60 11.26 2.85
C ILE A 116 -1.64 12.36 1.78
N PRO A 117 -2.81 12.89 1.42
CA PRO A 117 -2.90 14.00 0.50
C PRO A 117 -2.34 15.26 1.17
N ILE A 118 -1.29 15.83 0.59
CA ILE A 118 -0.74 17.09 1.09
C ILE A 118 -1.47 18.23 0.37
N SER A 119 -2.71 18.47 0.76
CA SER A 119 -3.50 19.58 0.21
C SER A 119 -2.99 20.94 0.72
N LEU A 120 -3.09 21.97 -0.13
CA LEU A 120 -2.68 23.34 0.15
C LEU A 120 -3.61 23.98 1.20
N LYS A 121 -3.42 23.70 2.49
CA LYS A 121 -4.10 24.41 3.57
C LYS A 121 -3.48 25.81 3.75
N GLY A 122 -3.81 26.75 2.84
CA GLY A 122 -3.48 28.18 2.95
C GLY A 122 -3.24 28.91 1.62
N LYS A 123 -3.33 30.24 1.62
CA LYS A 123 -3.25 31.09 0.40
C LYS A 123 -1.87 31.20 -0.27
N SER A 124 -0.80 30.64 0.32
CA SER A 124 0.58 30.91 -0.12
C SER A 124 1.30 29.65 -0.61
N THR A 125 1.43 29.53 -1.93
CA THR A 125 2.20 28.47 -2.61
C THR A 125 3.67 28.44 -2.16
N ARG A 126 4.28 29.60 -1.89
CA ARG A 126 5.67 29.70 -1.40
C ARG A 126 5.88 29.01 -0.04
N ARG A 127 4.90 29.09 0.87
CA ARG A 127 4.99 28.38 2.18
C ARG A 127 4.78 26.88 2.01
N PHE A 128 3.93 26.47 1.08
CA PHE A 128 3.71 25.05 0.79
C PHE A 128 4.98 24.38 0.26
N VAL A 129 5.63 24.97 -0.74
CA VAL A 129 6.90 24.45 -1.29
C VAL A 129 7.94 24.29 -0.19
N LYS A 130 8.15 25.32 0.64
CA LYS A 130 9.09 25.24 1.78
C LYS A 130 8.72 24.15 2.81
N ARG A 131 7.43 23.91 3.07
CA ARG A 131 7.00 22.84 4.00
C ARG A 131 7.20 21.46 3.38
N ARG A 132 6.89 21.30 2.09
CA ARG A 132 7.14 20.07 1.35
C ARG A 132 8.64 19.75 1.32
N ASP A 133 9.47 20.74 1.03
CA ASP A 133 10.92 20.55 0.98
C ASP A 133 11.49 20.19 2.36
N ARG A 134 10.87 20.62 3.46
CA ARG A 134 11.19 20.15 4.82
C ARG A 134 10.78 18.70 5.07
N LEU A 135 9.68 18.24 4.49
CA LEU A 135 9.24 16.84 4.59
C LEU A 135 10.14 15.89 3.80
N VAL A 136 10.74 16.37 2.70
CA VAL A 136 11.69 15.63 1.86
C VAL A 136 13.10 15.68 2.46
N GLY A 137 13.51 16.84 2.99
CA GLY A 137 14.85 17.08 3.53
C GLY A 137 15.77 17.85 2.56
N PRO A 138 16.87 18.44 3.06
CA PRO A 138 17.84 19.15 2.22
C PRO A 138 18.57 18.18 1.28
N GLN A 139 18.56 18.50 -0.03
CA GLN A 139 19.18 17.72 -1.11
C GLN A 139 18.67 16.28 -1.23
N GLY A 140 17.36 16.12 -1.53
CA GLY A 140 16.77 14.93 -2.15
C GLY A 140 17.50 13.63 -1.85
N SER A 141 17.75 13.35 -0.57
CA SER A 141 18.60 12.23 -0.18
C SER A 141 17.80 10.97 -0.47
N ASP A 142 17.93 10.48 -1.69
CA ASP A 142 17.53 9.14 -2.06
C ASP A 142 18.13 8.19 -1.03
N THR A 143 17.27 7.68 -0.16
CA THR A 143 17.31 6.31 0.36
C THR A 143 18.69 5.78 0.79
N LYS A 144 19.52 6.57 1.46
CA LYS A 144 20.79 6.07 2.02
C LYS A 144 21.23 6.71 3.35
N GLY A 145 20.32 7.36 4.06
CA GLY A 145 20.65 8.17 5.23
C GLY A 145 19.66 8.05 6.39
N THR A 146 19.18 6.85 6.71
CA THR A 146 18.63 6.46 8.03
C THR A 146 18.35 4.96 7.91
N GLY A 147 19.19 4.08 8.44
CA GLY A 147 19.40 4.01 9.88
C GLY A 147 18.12 3.44 10.50
N ASN A 148 17.88 2.15 10.26
CA ASN A 148 17.31 1.12 11.13
C ASN A 148 16.63 1.50 12.47
N THR A 149 15.86 2.59 12.55
CA THR A 149 15.16 2.97 13.78
C THR A 149 13.65 2.85 13.63
N HIS A 150 13.05 3.20 12.48
CA HIS A 150 11.65 2.89 12.18
C HIS A 150 11.48 2.72 10.66
N GLY A 151 11.15 1.52 10.17
CA GLY A 151 11.13 1.15 8.75
C GLY A 151 10.02 1.84 7.92
N LEU A 152 10.06 3.16 7.80
CA LEU A 152 9.14 3.97 7.02
C LEU A 152 9.80 4.40 5.70
N LEU A 153 9.53 3.70 4.59
CA LEU A 153 9.95 4.14 3.27
C LEU A 153 8.94 5.17 2.76
N ARG A 154 9.37 6.43 2.61
CA ARG A 154 8.54 7.51 2.07
C ARG A 154 8.82 7.71 0.60
N SER A 155 7.79 7.56 -0.24
CA SER A 155 7.84 7.94 -1.65
C SER A 155 6.94 9.15 -1.85
N CYS A 156 7.54 10.29 -2.22
CA CYS A 156 6.81 11.51 -2.53
C CYS A 156 6.60 11.59 -4.04
N ALA A 157 5.47 11.09 -4.54
CA ALA A 157 5.08 11.21 -5.95
C ALA A 157 4.16 12.43 -6.14
N GLY A 158 4.72 13.55 -6.57
CA GLY A 158 3.97 14.77 -6.91
C GLY A 158 3.42 15.54 -5.70
N GLU A 159 2.15 15.96 -5.76
CA GLU A 159 1.43 16.67 -4.68
C GLU A 159 1.07 15.76 -3.48
N ASN A 160 1.28 14.45 -3.63
CA ASN A 160 0.92 13.46 -2.63
C ASN A 160 2.18 12.81 -2.04
N SER A 161 2.17 12.62 -0.72
CA SER A 161 3.16 11.78 -0.05
C SER A 161 2.58 10.39 0.21
N CYS A 162 3.34 9.37 -0.17
CA CYS A 162 3.05 7.98 0.16
C CYS A 162 4.04 7.48 1.21
N GLY A 163 3.54 6.95 2.33
CA GLY A 163 4.35 6.35 3.38
C GLY A 163 4.06 4.86 3.52
N TYR A 164 5.12 4.05 3.60
CA TYR A 164 5.06 2.62 3.87
C TYR A 164 5.70 2.34 5.21
N GLY A 165 4.97 1.91 6.23
CA GLY A 165 5.49 1.78 7.59
C GLY A 165 5.11 0.47 8.26
N SER A 166 5.92 0.05 9.23
CA SER A 166 5.53 -1.03 10.14
C SER A 166 4.56 -0.51 11.19
N CYS A 167 3.46 -1.23 11.42
CA CYS A 167 2.37 -0.84 12.34
C CYS A 167 2.75 -0.96 13.83
N LYS A 168 4.03 -0.81 14.20
CA LYS A 168 4.45 -0.59 15.59
C LYS A 168 4.42 0.90 15.88
N ARG A 169 3.24 1.38 16.31
CA ARG A 169 2.95 2.70 16.91
C ARG A 169 2.92 3.89 15.94
N LEU A 170 1.77 4.06 15.28
CA LEU A 170 1.33 5.33 14.65
C LEU A 170 0.46 6.19 15.61
N SER A 171 0.51 5.94 16.92
CA SER A 171 -0.05 6.89 17.90
C SER A 171 0.95 8.02 18.11
N THR A 172 0.68 9.18 17.53
CA THR A 172 1.25 10.45 18.03
C THR A 172 0.84 10.58 19.49
N GLY A 173 1.76 10.30 20.41
CA GLY A 173 1.56 10.66 21.81
C GLY A 173 1.47 12.19 21.92
N PRO A 174 0.69 12.72 22.88
CA PRO A 174 0.76 14.14 23.19
C PRO A 174 2.19 14.44 23.65
N GLN A 175 2.84 15.40 23.01
CA GLN A 175 4.02 16.00 23.63
C GLN A 175 3.49 17.00 24.64
N ASP A 176 3.60 16.60 25.91
CA ASP A 176 3.43 17.48 27.05
C ASP A 176 4.39 18.68 26.92
N CYS A 177 3.88 19.87 27.20
CA CYS A 177 4.63 21.13 27.30
C CYS A 177 5.51 21.18 28.54
#